data_AF-A0A9D6FA32-F1
#
_entry.id   AF-A0A9D6FA32-F1
#
_cell.length_a   1.000
_cell.length_b   1.000
_cell.length_c   1.000
_cell.angle_alpha   90.00
_cell.angle_beta   90.00
_cell.angle_gamma   90.00
#
_symmetry.space_group_name_H-M   'P 1'
#
loop_
_entity.id
_entity.type
_entity.pdbx_description
1 polymer ?
#
loop_
_entity_poly.entity_id
_entity_poly.type
_entity_poly.pdbx_seq_one_letter_code
_entity_poly.pdbx_strand_id
1 'polypeptide(L)'
;MKIRYLTLLLFLATVACGQRQGTQAPVELKHFPLDSMEGVRAASGVSFDPTVTSDGHGSLKIEAAESTTVPLFEVTDVAIDNATLIYQANLQTEGLQGQTYLEMWVRFPEQGEYFSRGLDRPLSGTTSWATVTTPFFLEAGQQPDLIRLNLVVNGKGKVWIDDIRLLRQPLQ
;
A
#
# COMPACT_ATOMS: atom_id res chain seq x y z
N MET A 1 -17.67 -3.63 79.69
CA MET A 1 -17.91 -3.42 78.24
C MET A 1 -16.83 -2.50 77.68
N LYS A 2 -15.88 -3.04 76.90
CA LYS A 2 -15.01 -2.24 76.02
C LYS A 2 -14.92 -2.99 74.69
N ILE A 3 -15.60 -2.47 73.68
CA ILE A 3 -15.69 -3.06 72.35
C ILE A 3 -14.41 -2.72 71.58
N ARG A 4 -13.82 -3.77 71.00
CA ARG A 4 -12.67 -3.73 70.08
C ARG A 4 -13.18 -3.33 68.70
N TYR A 5 -12.53 -2.38 68.04
CA TYR A 5 -12.65 -2.21 66.59
C TYR A 5 -11.28 -2.37 65.94
N LEU A 6 -11.16 -3.51 65.27
CA LEU A 6 -10.11 -3.90 64.36
C LEU A 6 -10.44 -3.27 63.00
N THR A 7 -9.71 -2.24 62.59
CA THR A 7 -9.92 -1.63 61.27
C THR A 7 -8.91 -2.21 60.29
N LEU A 8 -9.41 -3.12 59.45
CA LEU A 8 -8.75 -3.77 58.33
C LEU A 8 -8.51 -2.74 57.21
N LEU A 9 -7.25 -2.43 56.91
CA LEU A 9 -6.86 -1.61 55.76
C LEU A 9 -6.92 -2.45 54.48
N LEU A 10 -7.93 -2.19 53.65
CA LEU A 10 -8.18 -2.83 52.37
C LEU A 10 -7.24 -2.20 51.31
N PHE A 11 -6.26 -2.96 50.82
CA PHE A 11 -5.45 -2.58 49.66
C PHE A 11 -6.30 -2.67 48.39
N LEU A 12 -6.71 -1.52 47.82
CA LEU A 12 -7.22 -1.46 46.45
C LEU A 12 -6.05 -1.62 45.48
N ALA A 13 -5.86 -2.85 44.99
CA ALA A 13 -5.05 -3.09 43.81
C ALA A 13 -5.84 -2.61 42.58
N THR A 14 -5.55 -1.40 42.10
CA THR A 14 -6.02 -0.96 40.79
C THR A 14 -5.33 -1.80 39.74
N VAL A 15 -6.04 -2.80 39.20
CA VAL A 15 -5.66 -3.50 37.98
C VAL A 15 -5.76 -2.47 36.85
N ALA A 16 -4.67 -1.75 36.61
CA ALA A 16 -4.50 -0.99 35.38
C ALA A 16 -4.39 -2.04 34.26
N CYS A 17 -5.51 -2.34 33.61
CA CYS A 17 -5.51 -2.98 32.32
C CYS A 17 -4.81 -2.02 31.35
N GLY A 18 -3.48 -2.11 31.27
CA GLY A 18 -2.72 -1.49 30.21
C GLY A 18 -3.25 -2.06 28.89
N GLN A 19 -4.03 -1.27 28.16
CA GLN A 19 -4.28 -1.54 26.76
C GLN A 19 -2.91 -1.50 26.09
N ARG A 20 -2.35 -2.68 25.84
CA ARG A 20 -1.27 -2.81 24.88
C ARG A 20 -1.81 -2.18 23.60
N GLN A 21 -1.25 -1.04 23.19
CA GLN A 21 -1.37 -0.58 21.80
C GLN A 21 -0.67 -1.65 20.96
N GLY A 22 -1.40 -2.74 20.72
CA GLY A 22 -1.00 -3.74 19.74
C GLY A 22 -1.10 -3.05 18.40
N THR A 23 -0.01 -3.09 17.65
CA THR A 23 0.04 -2.72 16.23
C THR A 23 -1.15 -3.39 15.55
N GLN A 24 -2.21 -2.63 15.28
CA GLN A 24 -3.36 -3.17 14.56
C GLN A 24 -2.84 -3.53 13.17
N ALA A 25 -3.16 -4.75 12.71
CA ALA A 25 -2.81 -5.15 11.35
C ALA A 25 -3.42 -4.14 10.36
N PRO A 26 -2.72 -3.82 9.25
CA PRO A 26 -3.29 -2.95 8.22
C PRO A 26 -4.65 -3.46 7.77
N VAL A 27 -5.61 -2.55 7.64
CA VAL A 27 -6.94 -2.83 7.10
C VAL A 27 -6.89 -2.65 5.59
N GLU A 28 -7.30 -3.68 4.86
CA GLU A 28 -7.41 -3.60 3.40
C GLU A 28 -8.60 -2.74 2.96
N LEU A 29 -8.34 -1.82 2.04
CA LEU A 29 -9.34 -0.91 1.47
C LEU A 29 -9.76 -1.36 0.07
N LYS A 30 -8.78 -1.74 -0.74
CA LYS A 30 -8.97 -2.25 -2.10
C LYS A 30 -7.93 -3.33 -2.40
N HIS A 31 -8.37 -4.31 -3.15
CA HIS A 31 -7.54 -5.39 -3.67
C HIS A 31 -7.79 -5.51 -5.17
N PHE A 32 -6.71 -5.53 -5.95
CA PHE A 32 -6.71 -5.73 -7.38
C PHE A 32 -5.77 -6.92 -7.65
N PRO A 33 -6.33 -8.12 -7.86
CA PRO A 33 -5.52 -9.34 -7.93
C PRO A 33 -4.67 -9.40 -9.20
N LEU A 34 -5.13 -8.76 -10.29
CA LEU A 34 -4.47 -8.72 -11.62
C LEU A 34 -4.55 -10.02 -12.45
N ASP A 35 -5.56 -10.84 -12.17
CA ASP A 35 -5.93 -12.04 -12.94
C ASP A 35 -6.42 -11.76 -14.39
N SER A 36 -6.58 -10.48 -14.75
CA SER A 36 -6.94 -10.03 -16.09
C SER A 36 -6.61 -8.54 -16.30
N MET A 37 -6.93 -8.00 -17.47
CA MET A 37 -6.83 -6.56 -17.77
C MET A 37 -8.00 -5.73 -17.23
N GLU A 38 -8.95 -6.32 -16.50
CA GLU A 38 -10.13 -5.62 -15.99
C GLU A 38 -9.75 -4.43 -15.09
N GLY A 39 -10.33 -3.26 -15.36
CA GLY A 39 -10.12 -2.03 -14.60
C GLY A 39 -8.77 -1.33 -14.82
N VAL A 40 -7.80 -1.99 -15.46
CA VAL A 40 -6.48 -1.44 -15.75
C VAL A 40 -6.60 -0.24 -16.68
N ARG A 41 -5.99 0.89 -16.28
CA ARG A 41 -6.11 2.18 -16.98
C ARG A 41 -5.08 2.41 -18.08
N ALA A 42 -4.02 1.61 -18.13
CA ALA A 42 -2.95 1.77 -19.10
C ALA A 42 -3.45 1.58 -20.54
N ALA A 43 -3.18 2.54 -21.41
CA ALA A 43 -3.65 2.51 -22.80
C ALA A 43 -2.79 1.63 -23.73
N SER A 44 -1.51 1.42 -23.40
CA SER A 44 -0.55 0.66 -24.22
C SER A 44 0.64 0.19 -23.40
N GLY A 45 1.40 -0.78 -23.92
CA GLY A 45 2.64 -1.27 -23.29
C GLY A 45 2.41 -2.20 -22.09
N VAL A 46 1.16 -2.59 -21.85
CA VAL A 46 0.75 -3.53 -20.80
C VAL A 46 -0.05 -4.66 -21.43
N SER A 47 0.22 -5.88 -20.99
CA SER A 47 -0.51 -7.07 -21.39
C SER A 47 -0.65 -8.02 -20.20
N PHE A 48 -1.72 -8.81 -20.17
CA PHE A 48 -1.84 -9.89 -19.22
C PHE A 48 -0.95 -11.09 -19.62
N ASP A 49 -0.22 -11.65 -18.67
CA ASP A 49 0.62 -12.84 -18.82
C ASP A 49 0.07 -13.96 -17.91
N PRO A 50 -0.56 -15.01 -18.46
CA PRO A 50 -1.13 -16.09 -17.66
C PRO A 50 -0.07 -17.05 -17.10
N THR A 51 1.20 -16.90 -17.49
CA THR A 51 2.26 -17.88 -17.19
C THR A 51 3.23 -17.41 -16.11
N VAL A 52 3.45 -16.10 -16.02
CA VAL A 52 4.25 -15.47 -14.97
C VAL A 52 3.29 -14.94 -13.93
N THR A 53 3.37 -15.45 -12.71
CA THR A 53 2.40 -15.16 -11.65
C THR A 53 3.04 -15.24 -10.28
N SER A 54 2.58 -14.41 -9.35
CA SER A 54 3.00 -14.46 -7.94
C SER A 54 2.07 -15.35 -7.10
N ASP A 55 0.86 -15.63 -7.58
CA ASP A 55 -0.21 -16.24 -6.81
C ASP A 55 -0.93 -17.44 -7.50
N GLY A 56 -0.64 -17.70 -8.77
CA GLY A 56 -1.23 -18.77 -9.57
C GLY A 56 -2.24 -18.33 -10.64
N HIS A 57 -2.59 -17.05 -10.72
CA HIS A 57 -3.67 -16.56 -11.59
C HIS A 57 -3.22 -15.68 -12.77
N GLY A 58 -1.90 -15.58 -12.99
CA GLY A 58 -1.29 -14.71 -13.99
C GLY A 58 -0.71 -13.44 -13.35
N SER A 59 -0.36 -12.45 -14.18
CA SER A 59 0.00 -11.11 -13.73
C SER A 59 -0.05 -10.11 -14.89
N LEU A 60 0.08 -8.82 -14.60
CA LEU A 60 0.31 -7.83 -15.64
C LEU A 60 1.78 -7.73 -15.99
N LYS A 61 2.07 -7.78 -17.29
CA LYS A 61 3.40 -7.59 -17.86
C LYS A 61 3.49 -6.23 -18.54
N ILE A 62 4.56 -5.53 -18.23
CA ILE A 62 4.97 -4.27 -18.84
C ILE A 62 6.25 -4.52 -19.62
N GLU A 63 6.25 -4.20 -20.92
CA GLU A 63 7.45 -4.17 -21.74
C GLU A 63 7.82 -2.72 -22.05
N ALA A 64 8.76 -2.17 -21.29
CA ALA A 64 9.20 -0.79 -21.43
C ALA A 64 10.36 -0.70 -22.43
N ALA A 65 10.19 0.08 -23.50
CA ALA A 65 11.28 0.43 -24.43
C ALA A 65 12.10 1.63 -23.91
N GLU A 66 11.48 2.48 -23.10
CA GLU A 66 12.05 3.67 -22.46
C GLU A 66 11.26 4.00 -21.18
N SER A 67 11.69 5.06 -20.47
CA SER A 67 11.03 5.48 -19.23
C SER A 67 9.55 5.77 -19.44
N THR A 68 8.70 5.14 -18.62
CA THR A 68 7.25 5.27 -18.71
C THR A 68 6.59 5.17 -17.34
N THR A 69 5.45 5.85 -17.19
CA THR A 69 4.55 5.67 -16.05
C THR A 69 3.30 4.94 -16.54
N VAL A 70 3.02 3.81 -15.91
CA VAL A 70 1.87 2.96 -16.22
C VAL A 70 0.75 3.28 -15.24
N PRO A 71 -0.34 3.96 -15.66
CA PRO A 71 -1.49 4.16 -14.80
C PRO A 71 -2.27 2.85 -14.66
N LEU A 72 -2.48 2.39 -13.42
CA LEU A 72 -3.09 1.09 -13.16
C LEU A 72 -4.55 1.25 -12.71
N PHE A 73 -4.76 1.90 -11.57
CA PHE A 73 -6.09 2.02 -10.96
C PHE A 73 -6.34 3.40 -10.37
N GLU A 74 -7.63 3.73 -10.27
CA GLU A 74 -8.12 4.89 -9.52
C GLU A 74 -9.11 4.42 -8.46
N VAL A 75 -9.02 4.98 -7.27
CA VAL A 75 -9.92 4.72 -6.15
C VAL A 75 -10.55 6.04 -5.72
N THR A 76 -11.87 6.15 -5.83
CA THR A 76 -12.63 7.38 -5.54
C THR A 76 -13.54 7.26 -4.31
N ASP A 77 -13.74 6.05 -3.80
CA ASP A 77 -14.62 5.74 -2.68
C ASP A 77 -13.82 5.51 -1.39
N VAL A 78 -12.94 6.45 -1.06
CA VAL A 78 -12.10 6.39 0.16
C VAL A 78 -12.58 7.36 1.23
N ALA A 79 -13.26 6.85 2.25
CA ALA A 79 -13.57 7.60 3.47
C ALA A 79 -12.47 7.37 4.52
N ILE A 80 -11.37 8.12 4.43
CA ILE A 80 -10.16 7.93 5.24
C ILE A 80 -9.67 9.30 5.73
N ASP A 81 -9.20 9.34 6.97
CA ASP A 81 -8.65 10.51 7.65
C ASP A 81 -7.66 10.02 8.72
N ASN A 82 -6.66 10.83 9.06
CA ASN A 82 -5.69 10.57 10.13
C ASN A 82 -5.09 9.15 10.10
N ALA A 83 -4.50 8.76 8.97
CA ALA A 83 -4.05 7.40 8.70
C ALA A 83 -2.82 7.36 7.80
N THR A 84 -2.09 6.25 7.82
CA THR A 84 -1.10 5.93 6.79
C THR A 84 -1.74 5.04 5.74
N LEU A 85 -1.82 5.52 4.51
CA LEU A 85 -2.11 4.69 3.33
C LEU A 85 -0.85 3.92 2.94
N ILE A 86 -1.03 2.66 2.55
CA ILE A 86 0.04 1.82 2.03
C ILE A 86 -0.41 1.29 0.67
N TYR A 87 0.30 1.69 -0.38
CA TYR A 87 0.19 1.03 -1.67
C TYR A 87 1.21 -0.10 -1.72
N GLN A 88 0.73 -1.34 -1.84
CA GLN A 88 1.51 -2.56 -1.91
C GLN A 88 1.28 -3.28 -3.24
N ALA A 89 2.31 -3.93 -3.77
CA ALA A 89 2.21 -4.87 -4.89
C ALA A 89 3.36 -5.88 -4.87
N ASN A 90 3.19 -7.00 -5.56
CA ASN A 90 4.28 -7.90 -5.91
C ASN A 90 4.88 -7.48 -7.24
N LEU A 91 6.21 -7.37 -7.31
CA LEU A 91 6.94 -7.04 -8.53
C LEU A 91 8.01 -8.07 -8.85
N GLN A 92 8.18 -8.33 -10.15
CA GLN A 92 9.29 -9.10 -10.72
C GLN A 92 9.86 -8.32 -11.90
N THR A 93 11.17 -8.43 -12.15
CA THR A 93 11.83 -7.78 -13.29
C THR A 93 12.67 -8.77 -14.10
N GLU A 94 12.79 -8.54 -15.40
CA GLU A 94 13.72 -9.27 -16.28
C GLU A 94 14.46 -8.28 -17.17
N GLY A 95 15.80 -8.27 -17.04
CA GLY A 95 16.68 -7.48 -17.88
C GLY A 95 16.42 -5.97 -17.81
N LEU A 96 15.88 -5.48 -16.70
CA LEU A 96 15.56 -4.06 -16.51
C LEU A 96 16.84 -3.21 -16.41
N GLN A 97 17.08 -2.42 -17.45
CA GLN A 97 18.11 -1.40 -17.49
C GLN A 97 17.51 -0.08 -17.00
N GLY A 98 17.77 0.26 -15.74
CA GLY A 98 17.11 1.35 -15.05
C GLY A 98 16.45 0.85 -13.77
N GLN A 99 15.33 1.42 -13.37
CA GLN A 99 14.67 1.04 -12.13
C GLN A 99 13.14 1.14 -12.21
N THR A 100 12.44 0.35 -11.41
CA THR A 100 10.98 0.38 -11.31
C THR A 100 10.54 0.54 -9.85
N TYR A 101 9.46 1.28 -9.63
CA TYR A 101 8.89 1.51 -8.30
C TYR A 101 7.42 1.91 -8.36
N LEU A 102 6.72 1.72 -7.24
CA LEU A 102 5.34 2.16 -7.08
C LEU A 102 5.26 3.68 -6.93
N GLU A 103 4.24 4.28 -7.54
CA GLU A 103 3.89 5.68 -7.36
C GLU A 103 2.41 5.78 -7.02
N MET A 104 2.09 6.54 -5.97
CA MET A 104 0.73 6.81 -5.54
C MET A 104 0.48 8.32 -5.57
N TRP A 105 -0.56 8.75 -6.28
CA TRP A 105 -1.06 10.13 -6.24
C TRP A 105 -2.32 10.20 -5.40
N VAL A 106 -2.41 11.20 -4.55
CA VAL A 106 -3.55 11.43 -3.65
C VAL A 106 -4.03 12.85 -3.87
N ARG A 107 -5.30 12.99 -4.26
CA ARG A 107 -5.97 14.28 -4.46
C ARG A 107 -6.82 14.63 -3.26
N PHE A 108 -6.76 15.91 -2.89
CA PHE A 108 -7.65 16.55 -1.94
C PHE A 108 -8.39 17.68 -2.66
N PRO A 109 -9.74 17.74 -2.62
CA PRO A 109 -10.55 18.66 -3.43
C PRO A 109 -10.06 20.12 -3.45
N GLU A 110 -9.63 20.64 -2.30
CA GLU A 110 -9.24 22.05 -2.11
C GLU A 110 -7.73 22.26 -1.92
N GLN A 111 -6.94 21.19 -1.83
CA GLN A 111 -5.49 21.28 -1.51
C GLN A 111 -4.60 20.82 -2.68
N GLY A 112 -5.20 20.24 -3.73
CA GLY A 112 -4.49 19.76 -4.91
C GLY A 112 -4.08 18.31 -4.79
N GLU A 113 -3.02 17.93 -5.52
CA GLU A 113 -2.52 16.56 -5.60
C GLU A 113 -1.11 16.45 -5.05
N TYR A 114 -0.88 15.39 -4.29
CA TYR A 114 0.41 15.05 -3.69
C TYR A 114 0.75 13.62 -4.07
N PHE A 115 2.03 13.26 -4.02
CA PHE A 115 2.47 11.93 -4.41
C PHE A 115 3.43 11.30 -3.40
N SER A 116 3.45 9.98 -3.40
CA SER A 116 4.50 9.16 -2.80
C SER A 116 5.12 8.25 -3.86
N ARG A 117 6.43 8.03 -3.76
CA ARG A 117 7.20 7.17 -4.68
C ARG A 117 8.09 6.24 -3.87
N GLY A 118 8.09 4.95 -4.20
CA GLY A 118 8.96 3.94 -3.58
C GLY A 118 10.42 4.02 -4.03
N LEU A 119 11.04 5.20 -3.94
CA LEU A 119 12.43 5.45 -4.36
C LEU A 119 13.48 4.92 -3.37
N ASP A 120 13.08 4.55 -2.17
CA ASP A 120 13.94 3.96 -1.15
C ASP A 120 14.34 2.52 -1.49
N ARG A 121 13.46 1.77 -2.16
CA ARG A 121 13.65 0.36 -2.51
C ARG A 121 13.17 0.01 -3.93
N PRO A 122 13.67 0.68 -4.98
CA PRO A 122 13.29 0.35 -6.34
C PRO A 122 13.89 -1.00 -6.77
N LEU A 123 13.27 -1.67 -7.75
CA LEU A 123 13.82 -2.88 -8.35
C LEU A 123 14.57 -2.57 -9.65
N SER A 124 15.59 -3.35 -9.96
CA SER A 124 16.46 -3.20 -11.14
C SER A 124 17.01 -4.55 -11.59
N GLY A 125 17.44 -4.66 -12.85
CA GLY A 125 18.02 -5.87 -13.42
C GLY A 125 17.01 -7.00 -13.60
N THR A 126 17.38 -8.20 -13.16
CA THR A 126 16.49 -9.37 -13.11
C THR A 126 16.31 -9.76 -11.66
N THR A 127 15.07 -9.89 -11.21
CA THR A 127 14.72 -10.25 -9.83
C THR A 127 13.74 -11.40 -9.81
N SER A 128 13.63 -12.09 -8.67
CA SER A 128 12.43 -12.87 -8.35
C SER A 128 11.32 -11.94 -7.86
N TRP A 129 10.12 -12.48 -7.66
CA TRP A 129 9.02 -11.77 -7.01
C TRP A 129 9.43 -11.17 -5.66
N ALA A 130 9.09 -9.90 -5.47
CA ALA A 130 9.26 -9.19 -4.22
C ALA A 130 8.02 -8.33 -3.94
N THR A 131 7.51 -8.40 -2.72
CA THR A 131 6.49 -7.45 -2.25
C THR A 131 7.16 -6.11 -1.95
N VAL A 132 6.66 -5.05 -2.60
CA VAL A 132 7.12 -3.67 -2.40
C VAL A 132 5.97 -2.83 -1.89
N THR A 133 6.29 -1.74 -1.18
CA THR A 133 5.30 -0.82 -0.62
C THR A 133 5.73 0.63 -0.79
N THR A 134 4.77 1.56 -0.88
CA THR A 134 5.01 2.99 -0.75
C THR A 134 3.94 3.61 0.16
N PRO A 135 4.34 4.25 1.28
CA PRO A 135 3.39 4.84 2.22
C PRO A 135 3.01 6.26 1.82
N PHE A 136 1.82 6.71 2.21
CA PHE A 136 1.40 8.11 2.17
C PHE A 136 0.70 8.46 3.46
N PHE A 137 1.13 9.54 4.10
CA PHE A 137 0.67 9.95 5.42
C PHE A 137 -0.46 10.96 5.27
N LEU A 138 -1.61 10.66 5.87
CA LEU A 138 -2.76 11.56 5.96
C LEU A 138 -2.85 12.09 7.39
N GLU A 139 -2.64 13.39 7.56
CA GLU A 139 -2.89 14.09 8.82
C GLU A 139 -4.40 14.29 9.05
N ALA A 140 -4.79 14.61 10.28
CA ALA A 140 -6.17 14.88 10.62
C ALA A 140 -6.76 16.03 9.77
N GLY A 141 -7.92 15.79 9.15
CA GLY A 141 -8.57 16.72 8.24
C GLY A 141 -8.15 16.57 6.78
N GLN A 142 -7.17 15.72 6.46
CA GLN A 142 -6.79 15.39 5.09
C GLN A 142 -7.65 14.23 4.56
N GLN A 143 -8.76 14.59 3.91
CA GLN A 143 -9.72 13.63 3.35
C GLN A 143 -9.57 13.58 1.83
N PRO A 144 -8.92 12.55 1.28
CA PRO A 144 -8.75 12.44 -0.17
C PRO A 144 -10.04 12.00 -0.85
N ASP A 145 -10.23 12.44 -2.09
CA ASP A 145 -11.38 12.05 -2.92
C ASP A 145 -10.99 11.23 -4.16
N LEU A 146 -9.67 11.12 -4.42
CA LEU A 146 -9.12 10.30 -5.48
C LEU A 146 -7.70 9.85 -5.12
N ILE A 147 -7.46 8.54 -5.27
CA ILE A 147 -6.13 7.94 -5.19
C ILE A 147 -5.83 7.28 -6.54
N ARG A 148 -4.70 7.61 -7.15
CA ARG A 148 -4.20 6.93 -8.36
C ARG A 148 -3.01 6.05 -8.02
N LEU A 149 -3.07 4.81 -8.48
CA LEU A 149 -2.03 3.80 -8.30
C LEU A 149 -1.32 3.60 -9.64
N ASN A 150 -0.01 3.87 -9.66
CA ASN A 150 0.83 3.78 -10.85
C ASN A 150 2.01 2.83 -10.60
N LEU A 151 2.58 2.32 -11.68
CA LEU A 151 3.91 1.74 -11.69
C LEU A 151 4.81 2.62 -12.56
N VAL A 152 5.93 3.07 -12.03
CA VAL A 152 6.92 3.83 -12.80
C VAL A 152 8.05 2.89 -13.19
N VAL A 153 8.33 2.80 -14.49
CA VAL A 153 9.50 2.11 -15.04
C VAL A 153 10.43 3.17 -15.63
N ASN A 154 11.48 3.53 -14.92
CA ASN A 154 12.51 4.45 -15.39
C ASN A 154 13.63 3.67 -16.08
N GLY A 155 13.42 3.31 -17.34
CA GLY A 155 14.39 2.57 -18.12
C GLY A 155 13.73 1.65 -19.14
N LYS A 156 14.45 0.61 -19.54
CA LYS A 156 13.95 -0.37 -20.52
C LYS A 156 14.10 -1.80 -20.01
N GLY A 157 13.15 -2.65 -20.33
CA GLY A 157 13.11 -4.05 -19.89
C GLY A 157 11.69 -4.50 -19.58
N LYS A 158 11.57 -5.65 -18.92
CA LYS A 158 10.28 -6.22 -18.54
C LYS A 158 10.05 -6.11 -17.04
N VAL A 159 8.82 -5.76 -16.68
CA VAL A 159 8.35 -5.73 -15.30
C VAL A 159 7.02 -6.46 -15.25
N TRP A 160 6.86 -7.34 -14.27
CA TRP A 160 5.56 -7.90 -13.93
C TRP A 160 5.11 -7.32 -12.60
N ILE A 161 3.81 -7.03 -12.52
CA ILE A 161 3.13 -6.55 -11.32
C ILE A 161 1.89 -7.39 -11.05
N ASP A 162 1.69 -7.71 -9.78
CA ASP A 162 0.65 -8.62 -9.32
C ASP A 162 0.19 -8.27 -7.90
N ASP A 163 -0.98 -8.74 -7.48
CA ASP A 163 -1.54 -8.59 -6.12
C ASP A 163 -1.46 -7.15 -5.55
N ILE A 164 -2.02 -6.18 -6.27
CA ILE A 164 -2.06 -4.78 -5.84
C ILE A 164 -3.04 -4.62 -4.67
N ARG A 165 -2.58 -4.02 -3.58
CA ARG A 165 -3.39 -3.71 -2.40
C ARG A 165 -3.24 -2.26 -2.00
N LEU A 166 -4.35 -1.64 -1.68
CA LEU A 166 -4.39 -0.37 -0.96
C LEU A 166 -4.83 -0.67 0.47
N LEU A 167 -3.96 -0.40 1.43
CA LEU A 167 -4.18 -0.67 2.84
C LEU A 167 -4.20 0.65 3.63
N ARG A 168 -4.83 0.64 4.81
CA ARG A 168 -4.66 1.68 5.83
C ARG A 168 -4.13 1.10 7.12
N GLN A 169 -3.37 1.90 7.85
CA GLN A 169 -3.03 1.65 9.24
C GLN A 169 -3.11 2.97 10.03
N PRO A 170 -3.17 2.92 11.38
CA PRO A 170 -3.05 4.12 12.19
C PRO A 170 -1.82 4.93 11.80
N LEU A 171 -1.96 6.26 11.80
CA LEU A 171 -0.82 7.17 11.64
C LEU A 171 0.16 6.94 12.81
N GLN A 172 1.43 6.72 12.50
CA GLN A 172 2.50 6.45 13.48
C GLN A 172 3.23 7.71 13.89
#